data_AF-A0A2M7QBF2-F1
#
_entry.id   AF-A0A2M7QBF2-F1
#
_cell.length_a   1.000
_cell.length_b   1.000
_cell.length_c   1.000
_cell.angle_alpha   90.00
_cell.angle_beta   90.00
_cell.angle_gamma   90.00
#
_symmetry.space_group_name_H-M   'P 1'
#
loop_
_entity.id
_entity.type
_entity.pdbx_description
1 polymer ?
#
loop_
_entity_poly.entity_id
_entity_poly.type
_entity_poly.pdbx_seq_one_letter_code
_entity_poly.pdbx_strand_id
1 'polypeptide(L)'
;MKNLKPILAIIILIISVSYLSMVVVQHLPLYTSKYSAQKTKQLYDESQWSQSQNVSPMKILDAWALKNKYTGWNNFVDENKEKKDIEKVKKEIIDSVRAKGVSDATLYTYVGHEYMRGTDPTLLNPEHPPLGKYLIGISIRVFQNEHVILLIFGFITLITIFFIVSSSTKSYLPASVAILLTTTHSLFIDQLIHGPQLELFQLTFFLLMVLFLMLFEERKNVLHLIFSAVFFGCFLSVKTFSTHFLLIIAWLTTLIFFSKKFKLKEWIVLNAGAVVIFISTYAVFFLKGGSLRQWLGVQKYIVMFYKQAGINVFEFAGNYLRLIFTGSWKFWTDNSPVSHYGEWSIMWSIVFIFTIMVIIMMLKQKDKKNVSFLEWMLISFIGIYNLYLFIIPMFPRYLLLLFIPMIVLISIRFNTSIIFYEKSKK
;
A
#
# COMPACT_ATOMS: atom_id res chain seq x y z
N MET A 1 5.47 -41.09 3.44
CA MET A 1 5.61 -39.62 3.28
C MET A 1 4.42 -38.78 3.79
N LYS A 2 3.16 -39.25 3.76
CA LYS A 2 2.00 -38.44 4.20
C LYS A 2 2.12 -37.91 5.65
N ASN A 3 2.64 -38.71 6.58
CA ASN A 3 2.77 -38.32 8.00
C ASN A 3 3.90 -37.31 8.27
N LEU A 4 4.84 -37.10 7.33
CA LEU A 4 5.96 -36.17 7.51
C LEU A 4 5.59 -34.71 7.18
N LYS A 5 4.57 -34.49 6.32
CA LYS A 5 4.19 -33.14 5.87
C LYS A 5 3.73 -32.21 7.02
N PRO A 6 2.88 -32.65 7.96
CA PRO A 6 2.47 -31.80 9.08
C PRO A 6 3.63 -31.44 10.01
N ILE A 7 4.52 -32.40 10.31
CA ILE A 7 5.71 -32.17 11.14
C ILE A 7 6.62 -31.13 10.49
N LEU A 8 6.90 -31.29 9.19
CA LEU A 8 7.70 -30.32 8.44
C LEU A 8 7.05 -28.93 8.42
N ALA A 9 5.73 -28.86 8.24
CA ALA A 9 4.99 -27.61 8.28
C ALA A 9 5.13 -26.90 9.64
N ILE A 10 5.08 -27.63 10.76
CA ILE A 10 5.27 -27.09 12.11
C ILE A 10 6.71 -26.60 12.29
N ILE A 11 7.70 -27.38 11.87
CA ILE A 11 9.13 -26.98 11.95
C ILE A 11 9.36 -25.66 11.20
N ILE A 12 8.83 -25.54 9.97
CA ILE A 12 8.94 -24.31 9.18
C ILE A 12 8.30 -23.13 9.91
N LEU A 13 7.11 -23.30 10.50
CA LEU A 13 6.46 -22.23 11.28
C LEU A 13 7.29 -21.80 12.49
N ILE A 14 7.87 -22.75 13.22
CA ILE A 14 8.74 -22.46 14.36
C ILE A 14 9.95 -21.64 13.90
N ILE A 15 10.57 -22.01 12.77
CA ILE A 15 11.68 -21.26 12.18
C ILE A 15 11.25 -19.84 11.83
N SER A 16 10.11 -19.66 11.15
CA SER A 16 9.60 -18.34 10.77
C SER A 16 9.30 -17.45 11.98
N VAL A 17 8.64 -17.99 13.01
CA VAL A 17 8.33 -17.26 14.25
C VAL A 17 9.61 -16.91 15.00
N SER A 18 10.57 -17.83 15.07
CA SER A 18 11.85 -17.62 15.73
C SER A 18 12.66 -16.53 15.03
N TYR A 19 12.72 -16.55 13.69
CA TYR A 19 13.38 -15.51 12.90
C TYR A 19 12.75 -14.14 13.12
N LEU A 20 11.42 -14.05 13.02
CA LEU A 20 10.71 -12.78 13.24
C LEU A 20 10.89 -12.27 14.68
N SER A 21 10.85 -13.17 15.66
CA SER A 21 11.08 -12.82 17.07
C SER A 21 12.50 -12.30 17.27
N MET A 22 13.51 -12.92 16.65
CA MET A 22 14.89 -12.45 16.67
C MET A 22 15.02 -11.04 16.08
N VAL A 23 14.37 -10.76 14.95
CA VAL A 23 14.33 -9.41 14.35
C VAL A 23 13.71 -8.41 15.33
N VAL A 24 12.56 -8.74 15.93
CA VAL A 24 11.90 -7.85 16.90
C VAL A 24 12.79 -7.60 18.13
N VAL A 25 13.48 -8.62 18.63
CA VAL A 25 14.40 -8.50 19.77
C VAL A 25 15.61 -7.63 19.42
N GLN A 26 16.20 -7.79 18.24
CA GLN A 26 17.31 -6.95 17.76
C GLN A 26 16.92 -5.47 17.64
N HIS A 27 15.64 -5.21 17.36
CA HIS A 27 15.09 -3.86 17.23
C HIS A 27 14.15 -3.49 18.39
N LEU A 28 14.31 -4.09 19.56
CA LEU A 28 13.46 -3.88 20.74
C LEU A 28 13.30 -2.39 21.13
N PRO A 29 14.32 -1.51 21.01
CA PRO A 29 14.16 -0.08 21.30
C PRO A 29 13.07 0.60 20.48
N LEU A 30 12.79 0.15 19.25
CA LEU A 30 11.72 0.71 18.41
C LEU A 30 10.34 0.47 19.01
N TYR A 31 10.14 -0.66 19.68
CA TYR A 31 8.84 -1.08 20.21
C TYR A 31 8.64 -0.73 21.70
N THR A 32 9.71 -0.33 22.38
CA THR A 32 9.71 -0.02 23.82
C THR A 32 9.95 1.46 24.11
N SER A 33 10.53 2.22 23.17
CA SER A 33 10.66 3.66 23.32
C SER A 33 9.29 4.32 23.36
N LYS A 34 9.11 5.24 24.31
CA LYS A 34 7.87 6.00 24.42
C LYS A 34 7.87 7.11 23.37
N TYR A 35 6.72 7.25 22.71
CA TYR A 35 6.43 8.36 21.83
C TYR A 35 6.63 9.70 22.55
N SER A 36 7.30 10.66 21.89
CA SER A 36 7.53 12.01 22.40
C SER A 36 6.88 13.05 21.50
N ALA A 37 5.72 13.56 21.90
CA ALA A 37 4.98 14.57 21.16
C ALA A 37 5.82 15.82 20.85
N GLN A 38 6.62 16.28 21.80
CA GLN A 38 7.46 17.47 21.63
C GLN A 38 8.55 17.23 20.58
N LYS A 39 9.24 16.09 20.65
CA LYS A 39 10.30 15.75 19.69
C LYS A 39 9.74 15.59 18.29
N THR A 40 8.64 14.84 18.13
CA THR A 40 8.03 14.62 16.81
C THR A 40 7.44 15.90 16.24
N LYS A 41 6.86 16.77 17.07
CA LYS A 41 6.41 18.10 16.66
C LYS A 41 7.58 18.97 16.19
N GLN A 42 8.68 19.03 16.95
CA GLN A 42 9.86 19.78 16.54
C GLN A 42 10.37 19.32 15.17
N LEU A 43 10.50 18.00 14.97
CA LEU A 43 10.90 17.45 13.67
C LEU A 43 9.91 17.82 12.56
N TYR A 44 8.60 17.77 12.84
CA TYR A 44 7.59 18.20 11.88
C TYR A 44 7.71 19.69 11.54
N ASP A 45 7.87 20.56 12.54
CA ASP A 45 7.98 22.00 12.38
C ASP A 45 9.24 22.39 11.58
N GLU A 46 10.34 21.64 11.74
CA GLU A 46 11.59 21.76 10.97
C GLU A 46 11.49 21.21 9.54
N SER A 47 10.43 20.47 9.23
CA SER A 47 10.27 19.80 7.94
C SER A 47 9.77 20.74 6.84
N GLN A 48 10.10 20.39 5.60
CA GLN A 48 9.52 20.99 4.40
C GLN A 48 7.97 20.98 4.37
N TRP A 49 7.36 20.05 5.10
CA TRP A 49 5.90 19.92 5.19
C TRP A 49 5.27 21.05 5.99
N SER A 50 5.78 21.34 7.18
CA SER A 50 5.28 22.47 7.98
C SER A 50 5.48 23.80 7.24
N GLN A 51 6.62 23.96 6.56
CA GLN A 51 6.93 25.21 5.87
C GLN A 51 6.07 25.44 4.63
N SER A 52 5.72 24.39 3.89
CA SER A 52 4.82 24.47 2.73
C SER A 52 3.35 24.65 3.11
N GLN A 53 2.93 24.21 4.31
CA GLN A 53 1.56 24.33 4.81
C GLN A 53 1.10 25.78 5.08
N ASN A 54 2.02 26.75 5.17
CA ASN A 54 1.67 28.17 5.30
C ASN A 54 0.91 28.71 4.08
N VAL A 55 0.95 27.99 2.96
CA VAL A 55 0.09 28.22 1.80
C VAL A 55 -1.01 27.14 1.78
N SER A 56 -2.17 27.44 2.35
CA SER A 56 -3.32 26.52 2.36
C SER A 56 -3.57 25.94 0.95
N PRO A 57 -3.84 24.63 0.81
CA PRO A 57 -4.21 24.01 -0.46
C PRO A 57 -5.31 24.76 -1.22
N MET A 58 -6.24 25.37 -0.48
CA MET A 58 -7.32 26.19 -1.03
C MET A 58 -6.79 27.51 -1.57
N LYS A 59 -5.85 28.16 -0.87
CA LYS A 59 -5.15 29.37 -1.35
C LYS A 59 -4.29 29.10 -2.59
N ILE A 60 -3.66 27.94 -2.70
CA ILE A 60 -2.93 27.54 -3.92
C ILE A 60 -3.91 27.35 -5.07
N LEU A 61 -5.05 26.71 -4.82
CA LEU A 61 -6.10 26.52 -5.82
C LEU A 61 -6.69 27.87 -6.27
N ASP A 62 -6.91 28.79 -5.32
CA ASP A 62 -7.37 30.16 -5.57
C ASP A 62 -6.34 30.93 -6.39
N ALA A 63 -5.07 30.92 -5.99
CA ALA A 63 -3.99 31.56 -6.74
C ALA A 63 -3.83 30.99 -8.16
N TRP A 64 -3.97 29.67 -8.32
CA TRP A 64 -3.97 29.02 -9.64
C TRP A 64 -5.19 29.42 -10.48
N ALA A 65 -6.38 29.46 -9.89
CA ALA A 65 -7.61 29.85 -10.57
C ALA A 65 -7.54 31.32 -11.04
N LEU A 66 -7.02 32.20 -10.18
CA LEU A 66 -6.77 33.60 -10.48
C LEU A 66 -5.75 33.76 -11.61
N LYS A 67 -4.61 33.07 -11.55
CA LYS A 67 -3.57 33.10 -12.60
C LYS A 67 -4.10 32.69 -13.98
N ASN A 68 -5.04 31.74 -14.02
CA ASN A 68 -5.62 31.25 -15.27
C ASN A 68 -6.92 31.98 -15.68
N LYS A 69 -7.24 33.12 -15.04
CA LYS A 69 -8.43 33.94 -15.32
C LYS A 69 -9.74 33.14 -15.26
N TYR A 70 -9.84 32.16 -14.36
CA TYR A 70 -11.12 31.48 -14.12
C TYR A 70 -12.06 32.42 -13.35
N THR A 71 -12.88 33.17 -14.08
CA THR A 71 -13.78 34.23 -13.59
C THR A 71 -14.99 33.72 -12.79
N GLY A 72 -15.10 32.41 -12.54
CA GLY A 72 -16.21 31.79 -11.79
C GLY A 72 -15.98 31.61 -10.29
N TRP A 73 -14.79 31.96 -9.78
CA TRP A 73 -14.40 31.79 -8.37
C TRP A 73 -13.97 33.16 -7.80
N ASN A 74 -14.95 33.91 -7.31
CA ASN A 74 -14.86 35.22 -6.64
C ASN A 74 -14.30 36.40 -7.45
N ASN A 75 -15.18 37.40 -7.65
CA ASN A 75 -14.85 38.72 -8.18
C ASN A 75 -14.12 39.56 -7.11
N PHE A 76 -13.19 40.40 -7.56
CA PHE A 76 -12.32 41.35 -6.83
C PHE A 76 -11.01 40.78 -6.30
N VAL A 77 -9.95 40.92 -7.11
CA VAL A 77 -8.56 40.88 -6.63
C VAL A 77 -7.89 42.21 -6.98
N ASP A 78 -7.37 42.88 -5.94
CA ASP A 78 -6.55 44.08 -6.00
C ASP A 78 -5.13 43.69 -6.47
N GLU A 79 -4.68 44.26 -7.60
CA GLU A 79 -3.37 43.97 -8.22
C GLU A 79 -2.17 44.24 -7.28
N ASN A 80 -2.30 45.16 -6.33
CA ASN A 80 -1.24 45.44 -5.35
C ASN A 80 -1.18 44.36 -4.26
N LYS A 81 -2.32 43.77 -3.92
CA LYS A 81 -2.40 42.61 -3.04
C LYS A 81 -1.79 41.38 -3.71
N GLU A 82 -2.04 41.21 -5.01
CA GLU A 82 -1.47 40.13 -5.82
C GLU A 82 0.07 40.13 -5.83
N LYS A 83 0.71 41.29 -6.09
CA LYS A 83 2.19 41.39 -6.08
C LYS A 83 2.79 41.06 -4.71
N LYS A 84 2.17 41.54 -3.63
CA LYS A 84 2.64 41.30 -2.26
C LYS A 84 2.46 39.84 -1.83
N ASP A 85 1.36 39.21 -2.25
CA ASP A 85 1.09 37.80 -2.05
C ASP A 85 2.07 36.93 -2.86
N ILE A 86 2.42 37.33 -4.09
CA ILE A 86 3.44 36.63 -4.91
C ILE A 86 4.83 36.67 -4.24
N GLU A 87 5.28 37.83 -3.78
CA GLU A 87 6.61 37.94 -3.12
C GLU A 87 6.66 37.19 -1.78
N LYS A 88 5.56 37.20 -1.03
CA LYS A 88 5.42 36.40 0.18
C LYS A 88 5.50 34.89 -0.14
N VAL A 89 4.77 34.44 -1.16
CA VAL A 89 4.80 33.05 -1.63
C VAL A 89 6.20 32.66 -2.12
N LYS A 90 6.91 33.54 -2.86
CA LYS A 90 8.30 33.28 -3.27
C LYS A 90 9.24 33.08 -2.08
N LYS A 91 9.14 33.92 -1.05
CA LYS A 91 9.96 33.79 0.15
C LYS A 91 9.67 32.49 0.90
N GLU A 92 8.39 32.15 1.07
CA GLU A 92 7.96 30.88 1.67
C GLU A 92 8.46 29.67 0.87
N ILE A 93 8.48 29.75 -0.46
CA ILE A 93 9.09 28.72 -1.33
C ILE A 93 10.59 28.59 -1.07
N ILE A 94 11.34 29.70 -1.04
CA ILE A 94 12.80 29.67 -0.80
C ILE A 94 13.14 29.06 0.56
N ASP A 95 12.38 29.41 1.59
CA ASP A 95 12.58 28.87 2.93
C ASP A 95 12.24 27.36 2.97
N SER A 96 11.15 26.94 2.31
CA SER A 96 10.77 25.52 2.20
C SER A 96 11.81 24.65 1.49
N VAL A 97 12.55 25.20 0.53
CA VAL A 97 13.65 24.50 -0.18
C VAL A 97 14.87 24.30 0.74
N ARG A 98 15.05 25.15 1.76
CA ARG A 98 16.12 25.00 2.77
C ARG A 98 15.73 24.09 3.93
N ALA A 99 14.46 23.70 4.02
CA ALA A 99 13.97 22.86 5.10
C ALA A 99 14.62 21.47 5.05
N LYS A 100 14.86 20.88 6.22
CA LYS A 100 15.42 19.55 6.32
C LYS A 100 14.34 18.54 5.90
N GLY A 101 14.68 17.66 4.96
CA GLY A 101 13.81 16.55 4.58
C GLY A 101 13.54 15.67 5.80
N VAL A 102 12.26 15.45 6.11
CA VAL A 102 11.84 14.56 7.20
C VAL A 102 11.27 13.30 6.60
N SER A 103 11.54 12.16 7.24
CA SER A 103 11.07 10.86 6.78
C SER A 103 9.53 10.79 6.79
N ASP A 104 8.97 10.04 5.85
CA ASP A 104 7.53 9.73 5.80
C ASP A 104 7.04 9.16 7.14
N ALA A 105 7.85 8.31 7.79
CA ALA A 105 7.53 7.73 9.09
C ALA A 105 7.32 8.81 10.16
N THR A 106 8.24 9.77 10.28
CA THR A 106 8.11 10.88 11.24
C THR A 106 6.88 11.75 10.94
N LEU A 107 6.62 12.04 9.65
CA LEU A 107 5.45 12.77 9.22
C LEU A 107 4.16 12.06 9.64
N TYR A 108 4.02 10.77 9.30
CA TYR A 108 2.81 10.01 9.60
C TYR A 108 2.60 9.80 11.09
N THR A 109 3.67 9.64 11.87
CA THR A 109 3.63 9.58 13.33
C THR A 109 3.06 10.87 13.93
N TYR A 110 3.57 12.04 13.51
CA TYR A 110 3.05 13.32 13.99
C TYR A 110 1.58 13.51 13.60
N VAL A 111 1.27 13.31 12.32
CA VAL A 111 -0.09 13.53 11.80
C VAL A 111 -1.09 12.57 12.43
N GLY A 112 -0.72 11.30 12.60
CA GLY A 112 -1.56 10.30 13.26
C GLY A 112 -1.90 10.67 14.71
N HIS A 113 -0.91 11.18 15.44
CA HIS A 113 -1.12 11.68 16.80
C HIS A 113 -2.08 12.88 16.85
N GLU A 114 -1.94 13.84 15.93
CA GLU A 114 -2.86 14.99 15.84
C GLU A 114 -4.28 14.58 15.40
N TYR A 115 -4.41 13.59 14.52
CA TYR A 115 -5.71 13.06 14.11
C TYR A 115 -6.46 12.44 15.30
N MET A 116 -5.76 11.81 16.25
CA MET A 116 -6.38 11.29 17.48
C MET A 116 -6.84 12.37 18.46
N ARG A 117 -6.45 13.63 18.24
CA ARG A 117 -6.98 14.80 18.95
C ARG A 117 -8.13 15.47 18.22
N GLY A 118 -8.59 14.86 17.14
CA GLY A 118 -9.68 15.35 16.31
C GLY A 118 -9.23 16.44 15.34
N THR A 119 -7.93 16.55 15.00
CA THR A 119 -7.50 17.44 13.91
C THR A 119 -8.14 17.02 12.59
N ASP A 120 -8.50 17.99 11.75
CA ASP A 120 -9.12 17.71 10.46
C ASP A 120 -8.10 17.00 9.54
N PRO A 121 -8.43 15.81 8.98
CA PRO A 121 -7.52 15.04 8.15
C PRO A 121 -7.14 15.70 6.81
N THR A 122 -7.79 16.79 6.44
CA THR A 122 -7.53 17.54 5.21
C THR A 122 -6.47 18.63 5.38
N LEU A 123 -6.04 18.91 6.62
CA LEU A 123 -5.11 20.01 6.91
C LEU A 123 -3.64 19.56 6.84
N LEU A 124 -3.20 18.66 7.71
CA LEU A 124 -1.75 18.44 7.94
C LEU A 124 -1.01 17.65 6.86
N ASN A 125 -1.64 16.62 6.27
CA ASN A 125 -1.07 15.85 5.16
C ASN A 125 -2.20 15.27 4.30
N PRO A 126 -2.90 16.10 3.51
CA PRO A 126 -4.05 15.66 2.71
C PRO A 126 -3.70 14.71 1.55
N GLU A 127 -2.44 14.62 1.13
CA GLU A 127 -1.98 13.81 -0.02
C GLU A 127 -2.25 12.31 0.10
N HIS A 128 -2.37 11.84 1.32
CA HIS A 128 -2.71 10.46 1.61
C HIS A 128 -3.97 10.40 2.45
N PRO A 129 -4.93 9.53 2.07
CA PRO A 129 -6.09 9.25 2.87
C PRO A 129 -5.76 8.87 4.33
N PRO A 130 -6.70 9.07 5.26
CA PRO A 130 -6.34 9.20 6.67
C PRO A 130 -6.24 7.89 7.45
N LEU A 131 -6.76 6.75 6.95
CA LEU A 131 -6.89 5.53 7.76
C LEU A 131 -5.56 5.03 8.31
N GLY A 132 -4.52 4.95 7.48
CA GLY A 132 -3.22 4.48 7.95
C GLY A 132 -2.63 5.36 9.05
N LYS A 133 -2.84 6.68 8.97
CA LYS A 133 -2.40 7.64 10.01
C LYS A 133 -3.24 7.51 11.28
N TYR A 134 -4.55 7.26 11.16
CA TYR A 134 -5.38 6.93 12.33
C TYR A 134 -4.89 5.66 13.03
N LEU A 135 -4.51 4.61 12.29
CA LEU A 135 -3.98 3.38 12.90
C LEU A 135 -2.68 3.64 13.67
N ILE A 136 -1.77 4.45 13.11
CA ILE A 136 -0.56 4.91 13.82
C ILE A 136 -0.93 5.71 15.07
N GLY A 137 -1.87 6.65 14.96
CA GLY A 137 -2.37 7.43 16.09
C GLY A 137 -2.99 6.58 17.21
N ILE A 138 -3.77 5.55 16.84
CA ILE A 138 -4.32 4.58 17.80
C ILE A 138 -3.19 3.88 18.54
N SER A 139 -2.13 3.47 17.83
CA SER A 139 -0.94 2.88 18.43
C SER A 139 -0.33 3.79 19.49
N ILE A 140 -0.13 5.06 19.15
CA ILE A 140 0.43 6.06 20.05
C ILE A 140 -0.49 6.25 21.27
N ARG A 141 -1.81 6.32 21.08
CA ARG A 141 -2.74 6.53 22.18
C ARG A 141 -2.79 5.34 23.15
N VAL A 142 -2.81 4.12 22.63
CA VAL A 142 -2.98 2.89 23.41
C VAL A 142 -1.67 2.41 24.02
N PHE A 143 -0.60 2.37 23.23
CA PHE A 143 0.69 1.79 23.63
C PHE A 143 1.76 2.84 23.96
N GLN A 144 1.49 4.13 23.73
CA GLN A 144 2.52 5.19 23.79
C GLN A 144 3.70 4.89 22.86
N ASN A 145 3.45 4.21 21.73
CA ASN A 145 4.46 3.82 20.76
C ASN A 145 3.82 3.67 19.37
N GLU A 146 4.43 4.28 18.35
CA GLU A 146 3.95 4.31 16.97
C GLU A 146 4.23 3.03 16.16
N HIS A 147 5.18 2.19 16.59
CA HIS A 147 5.61 0.97 15.88
C HIS A 147 4.80 -0.27 16.24
N VAL A 148 4.19 -0.34 17.44
CA VAL A 148 3.45 -1.53 17.90
C VAL A 148 2.36 -1.96 16.92
N ILE A 149 1.65 -1.02 16.29
CA ILE A 149 0.63 -1.33 15.30
C ILE A 149 1.17 -2.05 14.06
N LEU A 150 2.44 -1.84 13.69
CA LEU A 150 3.07 -2.53 12.56
C LEU A 150 3.30 -4.01 12.88
N LEU A 151 3.66 -4.34 14.13
CA LEU A 151 3.75 -5.74 14.55
C LEU A 151 2.38 -6.42 14.45
N ILE A 152 1.34 -5.75 14.95
CA ILE A 152 -0.03 -6.27 14.89
C ILE A 152 -0.44 -6.54 13.44
N PHE A 153 -0.25 -5.58 12.54
CA PHE A 153 -0.59 -5.74 11.12
C PHE A 153 0.34 -6.71 10.37
N GLY A 154 1.61 -6.81 10.78
CA GLY A 154 2.54 -7.84 10.32
C GLY A 154 2.04 -9.25 10.66
N PHE A 155 1.62 -9.47 11.90
CA PHE A 155 1.03 -10.75 12.32
C PHE A 155 -0.28 -11.05 11.58
N ILE A 156 -1.19 -10.07 11.46
CA ILE A 156 -2.44 -10.24 10.69
C ILE A 156 -2.13 -10.60 9.23
N THR A 157 -1.13 -9.97 8.62
CA THR A 157 -0.67 -10.30 7.26
C THR A 157 -0.24 -11.75 7.15
N LEU A 158 0.62 -12.24 8.05
CA LEU A 158 1.12 -13.62 8.03
C LEU A 158 -0.02 -14.63 8.24
N ILE A 159 -0.93 -14.36 9.17
CA ILE A 159 -2.13 -15.19 9.41
C ILE A 159 -3.00 -15.24 8.15
N THR A 160 -3.20 -14.09 7.49
CA THR A 160 -4.00 -14.00 6.27
C THR A 160 -3.36 -14.79 5.12
N ILE A 161 -2.04 -14.68 4.94
CA ILE A 161 -1.27 -15.49 3.97
C ILE A 161 -1.46 -16.98 4.25
N PHE A 162 -1.34 -17.39 5.51
CA PHE A 162 -1.54 -18.78 5.91
C PHE A 162 -2.91 -19.29 5.49
N PHE A 163 -3.98 -18.54 5.79
CA PHE A 163 -5.35 -18.93 5.46
C PHE A 163 -5.60 -18.98 3.95
N ILE A 164 -5.10 -18.00 3.18
CA ILE A 164 -5.22 -18.01 1.72
C ILE A 164 -4.58 -19.28 1.14
N VAL A 165 -3.33 -19.56 1.51
CA VAL A 165 -2.57 -20.67 0.91
C VAL A 165 -3.08 -22.02 1.41
N SER A 166 -3.37 -22.17 2.71
CA SER A 166 -3.84 -23.44 3.27
C SER A 166 -5.25 -23.81 2.79
N SER A 167 -6.16 -22.83 2.64
CA SER A 167 -7.51 -23.07 2.11
C SER A 167 -7.46 -23.50 0.63
N SER A 168 -6.62 -22.81 -0.17
CA SER A 168 -6.45 -23.12 -1.60
C SER A 168 -5.79 -24.49 -1.83
N THR A 169 -4.75 -24.81 -1.08
CA THR A 169 -3.96 -26.04 -1.28
C THR A 169 -4.43 -27.24 -0.47
N LYS A 170 -5.31 -27.03 0.52
CA LYS A 170 -5.70 -28.01 1.55
C LYS A 170 -4.50 -28.63 2.26
N SER A 171 -3.43 -27.85 2.44
CA SER A 171 -2.16 -28.32 3.01
C SER A 171 -1.50 -27.22 3.83
N TYR A 172 -1.01 -27.59 5.02
CA TYR A 172 -0.27 -26.67 5.88
C TYR A 172 1.15 -26.42 5.38
N LEU A 173 1.76 -27.38 4.69
CA LEU A 173 3.16 -27.27 4.25
C LEU A 173 3.39 -26.07 3.29
N PRO A 174 2.61 -25.90 2.20
CA PRO A 174 2.74 -24.72 1.34
C PRO A 174 2.44 -23.40 2.07
N ALA A 175 1.50 -23.42 3.01
CA ALA A 175 1.17 -22.25 3.81
C ALA A 175 2.33 -21.84 4.73
N SER A 176 2.96 -22.81 5.39
CA SER A 176 4.18 -22.57 6.18
C SER A 176 5.33 -22.06 5.32
N VAL A 177 5.52 -22.60 4.11
CA VAL A 177 6.52 -22.09 3.14
C VAL A 177 6.23 -20.64 2.75
N ALA A 178 4.98 -20.28 2.51
CA ALA A 178 4.59 -18.91 2.20
C ALA A 178 4.90 -17.93 3.34
N ILE A 179 4.63 -18.35 4.59
CA ILE A 179 5.01 -17.57 5.79
C ILE A 179 6.52 -17.43 5.85
N LEU A 180 7.28 -18.53 5.71
CA LEU A 180 8.74 -18.48 5.77
C LEU A 180 9.30 -17.49 4.76
N LEU A 181 8.95 -17.67 3.48
CA LEU A 181 9.39 -16.78 2.40
C LEU A 181 9.02 -15.32 2.65
N THR A 182 7.84 -15.05 3.23
CA THR A 182 7.41 -13.69 3.57
C THR A 182 8.20 -13.12 4.74
N THR A 183 8.33 -13.86 5.85
CA THR A 183 9.05 -13.42 7.05
C THR A 183 10.53 -13.19 6.78
N THR A 184 11.16 -13.94 5.88
CA THR A 184 12.55 -13.74 5.49
C THR A 184 12.72 -12.74 4.33
N HIS A 185 11.62 -12.17 3.81
CA HIS A 185 11.70 -11.20 2.72
C HIS A 185 12.13 -9.83 3.26
N SER A 186 13.21 -9.28 2.71
CA SER A 186 13.77 -8.01 3.21
C SER A 186 12.76 -6.85 3.19
N LEU A 187 11.94 -6.72 2.14
CA LEU A 187 10.87 -5.70 2.11
C LEU A 187 9.86 -5.83 3.26
N PHE A 188 9.53 -7.04 3.71
CA PHE A 188 8.57 -7.22 4.79
C PHE A 188 9.20 -6.82 6.13
N ILE A 189 10.46 -7.22 6.34
CA ILE A 189 11.25 -6.84 7.52
C ILE A 189 11.49 -5.32 7.57
N ASP A 190 11.78 -4.70 6.43
CA ASP A 190 11.97 -3.25 6.30
C ASP A 190 10.76 -2.46 6.80
N GLN A 191 9.53 -2.94 6.54
CA GLN A 191 8.31 -2.30 7.05
C GLN A 191 8.21 -2.32 8.58
N LEU A 192 8.76 -3.34 9.24
CA LEU A 192 8.71 -3.47 10.69
C LEU A 192 9.78 -2.58 11.36
N ILE A 193 10.95 -2.46 10.74
CA ILE A 193 12.11 -1.76 11.30
C ILE A 193 12.08 -0.26 10.96
N HIS A 194 11.80 0.10 9.72
CA HIS A 194 11.88 1.49 9.24
C HIS A 194 10.50 2.18 9.13
N GLY A 195 9.47 1.60 9.78
CA GLY A 195 8.14 2.16 9.86
C GLY A 195 7.98 3.29 10.91
N PRO A 196 6.75 3.77 11.15
CA PRO A 196 5.51 3.33 10.54
C PRO A 196 5.32 3.86 9.11
N GLN A 197 5.28 2.93 8.16
CA GLN A 197 4.98 3.15 6.76
C GLN A 197 3.57 2.66 6.44
N LEU A 198 2.96 3.17 5.37
CA LEU A 198 1.55 2.92 5.05
C LEU A 198 1.37 1.61 4.26
N GLU A 199 2.42 1.13 3.62
CA GLU A 199 2.42 0.01 2.68
C GLU A 199 2.06 -1.31 3.36
N LEU A 200 2.49 -1.55 4.61
CA LEU A 200 2.12 -2.76 5.35
C LEU A 200 0.62 -2.81 5.65
N PHE A 201 0.01 -1.69 6.05
CA PHE A 201 -1.45 -1.63 6.26
C PHE A 201 -2.20 -1.89 4.95
N GLN A 202 -1.71 -1.26 3.87
CA GLN A 202 -2.30 -1.42 2.54
C GLN A 202 -2.20 -2.87 2.07
N LEU A 203 -1.06 -3.53 2.22
CA LEU A 203 -0.89 -4.97 1.94
C LEU A 203 -1.87 -5.82 2.76
N THR A 204 -1.96 -5.55 4.06
CA THR A 204 -2.84 -6.33 4.96
C THR A 204 -4.29 -6.27 4.48
N PHE A 205 -4.79 -5.07 4.19
CA PHE A 205 -6.16 -4.89 3.70
C PHE A 205 -6.37 -5.48 2.31
N PHE A 206 -5.38 -5.41 1.41
CA PHE A 206 -5.43 -6.08 0.12
C PHE A 206 -5.58 -7.61 0.28
N LEU A 207 -4.77 -8.23 1.15
CA LEU A 207 -4.82 -9.67 1.38
C LEU A 207 -6.12 -10.10 2.05
N LEU A 208 -6.63 -9.32 3.01
CA LEU A 208 -7.94 -9.59 3.62
C LEU A 208 -9.07 -9.49 2.58
N MET A 209 -9.04 -8.46 1.71
CA MET A 209 -9.98 -8.35 0.59
C MET A 209 -9.92 -9.60 -0.31
N VAL A 210 -8.73 -10.08 -0.65
CA VAL A 210 -8.50 -11.31 -1.44
C VAL A 210 -9.05 -12.55 -0.71
N LEU A 211 -8.76 -12.71 0.58
CA LEU A 211 -9.26 -13.82 1.39
C LEU A 211 -10.79 -13.86 1.39
N PHE A 212 -11.45 -12.72 1.63
CA PHE A 212 -12.91 -12.66 1.67
C PHE A 212 -13.55 -12.83 0.28
N LEU A 213 -12.91 -12.37 -0.81
CA LEU A 213 -13.35 -12.71 -2.18
C LEU A 213 -13.28 -14.20 -2.48
N MET A 214 -12.20 -14.85 -2.05
CA MET A 214 -12.04 -16.30 -2.19
C MET A 214 -13.15 -17.05 -1.43
N LEU A 215 -13.41 -16.68 -0.16
CA LEU A 215 -14.48 -17.28 0.65
C LEU A 215 -15.87 -16.99 0.07
N PHE A 216 -16.10 -15.80 -0.49
CA PHE A 216 -17.31 -15.49 -1.23
C PHE A 216 -17.48 -16.40 -2.43
N GLU A 217 -16.44 -16.61 -3.23
CA GLU A 217 -16.53 -17.46 -4.42
C GLU A 217 -16.85 -18.92 -4.06
N GLU A 218 -16.28 -19.44 -2.98
CA GLU A 218 -16.51 -20.81 -2.51
C GLU A 218 -17.91 -21.01 -1.92
N ARG A 219 -18.38 -20.06 -1.11
CA ARG A 219 -19.60 -20.23 -0.29
C ARG A 219 -20.82 -19.45 -0.80
N LYS A 220 -20.61 -18.51 -1.72
CA LYS A 220 -21.61 -17.56 -2.24
C LYS A 220 -22.38 -16.77 -1.15
N ASN A 221 -21.80 -16.66 0.04
CA ASN A 221 -22.38 -15.91 1.16
C ASN A 221 -22.02 -14.42 1.03
N VAL A 222 -23.06 -13.57 0.91
CA VAL A 222 -22.96 -12.12 0.73
C VAL A 222 -22.17 -11.42 1.83
N LEU A 223 -22.16 -11.93 3.06
CA LEU A 223 -21.37 -11.34 4.15
C LEU A 223 -19.87 -11.32 3.82
N HIS A 224 -19.34 -12.35 3.14
CA HIS A 224 -17.94 -12.33 2.70
C HIS A 224 -17.69 -11.26 1.62
N LEU A 225 -18.66 -11.04 0.73
CA LEU A 225 -18.56 -9.95 -0.26
C LEU A 225 -18.58 -8.58 0.42
N ILE A 226 -19.42 -8.40 1.44
CA ILE A 226 -19.47 -7.17 2.24
C ILE A 226 -18.14 -6.95 2.96
N PHE A 227 -17.59 -7.96 3.63
CA PHE A 227 -16.27 -7.85 4.27
C PHE A 227 -15.17 -7.54 3.27
N SER A 228 -15.19 -8.17 2.09
CA SER A 228 -14.26 -7.81 1.01
C SER A 228 -14.38 -6.34 0.60
N ALA A 229 -15.60 -5.83 0.42
CA ALA A 229 -15.86 -4.43 0.11
C ALA A 229 -15.34 -3.50 1.22
N VAL A 230 -15.50 -3.89 2.48
CA VAL A 230 -14.95 -3.14 3.63
C VAL A 230 -13.44 -3.05 3.55
N PHE A 231 -12.75 -4.19 3.38
CA PHE A 231 -11.29 -4.20 3.28
C PHE A 231 -10.78 -3.51 2.02
N PHE A 232 -11.54 -3.54 0.92
CA PHE A 232 -11.22 -2.73 -0.26
C PHE A 232 -11.30 -1.24 0.05
N GLY A 233 -12.36 -0.78 0.73
CA GLY A 233 -12.46 0.60 1.17
C GLY A 233 -11.32 0.99 2.12
N CYS A 234 -10.94 0.11 3.06
CA CYS A 234 -9.79 0.31 3.93
C CYS A 234 -8.49 0.43 3.12
N PHE A 235 -8.25 -0.46 2.15
CA PHE A 235 -7.10 -0.40 1.25
C PHE A 235 -6.98 0.97 0.54
N LEU A 236 -8.09 1.47 0.00
CA LEU A 236 -8.16 2.80 -0.64
C LEU A 236 -7.95 3.96 0.34
N SER A 237 -8.28 3.75 1.61
CA SER A 237 -8.18 4.74 2.67
C SER A 237 -6.80 4.84 3.32
N VAL A 238 -5.84 4.01 2.90
CA VAL A 238 -4.47 4.03 3.44
C VAL A 238 -3.55 4.92 2.61
N LYS A 239 -3.56 4.79 1.29
CA LYS A 239 -2.59 5.49 0.41
C LYS A 239 -3.19 5.81 -0.96
N THR A 240 -2.83 6.98 -1.50
CA THR A 240 -3.21 7.54 -2.82
C THR A 240 -4.45 6.90 -3.46
N PHE A 241 -5.62 7.43 -3.13
CA PHE A 241 -6.91 6.90 -3.56
C PHE A 241 -7.00 6.71 -5.08
N SER A 242 -6.70 7.74 -5.88
CA SER A 242 -6.99 7.75 -7.31
C SER A 242 -6.23 6.66 -8.09
N THR A 243 -4.91 6.53 -7.89
CA THR A 243 -4.08 5.55 -8.60
C THR A 243 -4.43 4.13 -8.20
N HIS A 244 -4.61 3.89 -6.91
CA HIS A 244 -4.94 2.55 -6.41
C HIS A 244 -6.38 2.15 -6.72
N PHE A 245 -7.31 3.10 -6.76
CA PHE A 245 -8.68 2.84 -7.20
C PHE A 245 -8.74 2.41 -8.66
N LEU A 246 -8.07 3.15 -9.56
CA LEU A 246 -7.98 2.77 -10.97
C LEU A 246 -7.30 1.40 -11.15
N LEU A 247 -6.24 1.13 -10.38
CA LEU A 247 -5.54 -0.15 -10.40
C LEU A 247 -6.47 -1.31 -10.03
N ILE A 248 -7.21 -1.18 -8.92
CA ILE A 248 -8.12 -2.22 -8.46
C ILE A 248 -9.33 -2.35 -9.40
N ILE A 249 -9.87 -1.26 -9.95
CA ILE A 249 -10.92 -1.35 -10.97
C ILE A 249 -10.44 -2.10 -12.20
N ALA A 250 -9.25 -1.79 -12.71
CA ALA A 250 -8.67 -2.48 -13.87
C ALA A 250 -8.52 -3.99 -13.57
N TRP A 251 -8.08 -4.31 -12.36
CA TRP A 251 -7.92 -5.69 -11.90
C TRP A 251 -9.23 -6.44 -11.76
N LEU A 252 -10.23 -5.87 -11.08
CA LEU A 252 -11.54 -6.49 -10.92
C LEU A 252 -12.26 -6.64 -12.28
N THR A 253 -12.11 -5.66 -13.17
CA THR A 253 -12.66 -5.72 -14.53
C THR A 253 -12.02 -6.87 -15.31
N THR A 254 -10.69 -6.98 -15.23
CA THR A 254 -9.92 -8.09 -15.80
C THR A 254 -10.39 -9.44 -15.26
N LEU A 255 -10.71 -9.52 -13.96
CA LEU A 255 -11.26 -10.73 -13.35
C LEU A 255 -12.64 -11.12 -13.87
N ILE A 256 -13.52 -10.16 -14.15
CA ILE A 256 -14.83 -10.42 -14.77
C ILE A 256 -14.60 -11.10 -16.13
N PHE A 257 -13.70 -10.55 -16.95
CA PHE A 257 -13.43 -11.06 -18.30
C PHE A 257 -12.79 -12.45 -18.30
N PHE A 258 -11.78 -12.69 -17.45
CA PHE A 258 -11.01 -13.94 -17.48
C PHE A 258 -11.61 -15.07 -16.65
N SER A 259 -12.16 -14.78 -15.47
CA SER A 259 -12.68 -15.84 -14.60
C SER A 259 -14.09 -16.29 -15.00
N LYS A 260 -14.91 -15.39 -15.56
CA LYS A 260 -16.36 -15.55 -15.78
C LYS A 260 -17.17 -15.92 -14.53
N LYS A 261 -16.54 -16.01 -13.36
CA LYS A 261 -17.15 -16.41 -12.08
C LYS A 261 -17.64 -15.20 -11.28
N PHE A 262 -16.93 -14.09 -11.41
CA PHE A 262 -17.28 -12.80 -10.81
C PHE A 262 -18.19 -12.02 -11.78
N LYS A 263 -19.40 -11.66 -11.36
CA LYS A 263 -20.37 -10.97 -12.22
C LYS A 263 -20.38 -9.46 -11.92
N LEU A 264 -21.05 -8.72 -12.80
CA LEU A 264 -21.15 -7.26 -12.71
C LEU A 264 -21.82 -6.79 -11.41
N LYS A 265 -22.81 -7.52 -10.90
CA LYS A 265 -23.49 -7.15 -9.65
C LYS A 265 -22.55 -7.20 -8.44
N GLU A 266 -21.68 -8.22 -8.34
CA GLU A 266 -20.71 -8.33 -7.25
C GLU A 266 -19.65 -7.22 -7.36
N TRP A 267 -19.26 -6.88 -8.58
CA TRP A 267 -18.38 -5.74 -8.85
C TRP A 267 -18.99 -4.41 -8.38
N ILE A 268 -20.27 -4.16 -8.66
CA ILE A 268 -20.98 -2.95 -8.22
C ILE A 268 -21.03 -2.89 -6.68
N VAL A 269 -21.44 -3.98 -6.02
CA VAL A 269 -21.52 -4.04 -4.56
C VAL A 269 -20.17 -3.76 -3.91
N LEU A 270 -19.10 -4.37 -4.44
CA LEU A 270 -17.76 -4.22 -3.89
C LEU A 270 -17.23 -2.78 -4.04
N ASN A 271 -17.44 -2.14 -5.19
CA ASN A 271 -17.04 -0.74 -5.39
C ASN A 271 -17.88 0.23 -4.56
N ALA A 272 -19.20 0.04 -4.50
CA ALA A 272 -20.08 0.88 -3.71
C ALA A 272 -19.73 0.81 -2.21
N GLY A 273 -19.55 -0.41 -1.68
CA GLY A 273 -19.14 -0.60 -0.28
C GLY A 273 -17.78 0.01 0.02
N ALA A 274 -16.81 -0.14 -0.89
CA ALA A 274 -15.49 0.47 -0.72
C ALA A 274 -15.52 2.00 -0.70
N VAL A 275 -16.32 2.63 -1.56
CA VAL A 275 -16.51 4.09 -1.56
C VAL A 275 -17.15 4.57 -0.25
N VAL A 276 -18.15 3.84 0.27
CA VAL A 276 -18.78 4.18 1.56
C VAL A 276 -17.76 4.13 2.69
N ILE A 277 -16.96 3.07 2.77
CA ILE A 277 -15.89 2.97 3.79
C ILE A 277 -14.85 4.06 3.59
N PHE A 278 -14.44 4.33 2.35
CA PHE A 278 -13.48 5.41 2.06
C PHE A 278 -13.96 6.76 2.55
N ILE A 279 -15.21 7.14 2.24
CA ILE A 279 -15.83 8.38 2.74
C ILE A 279 -15.89 8.38 4.27
N SER A 280 -16.23 7.25 4.89
CA SER A 280 -16.33 7.15 6.35
C SER A 280 -15.03 7.44 7.08
N THR A 281 -13.87 7.21 6.44
CA THR A 281 -12.56 7.55 7.05
C THR A 281 -12.33 9.07 7.19
N TYR A 282 -13.14 9.90 6.52
CA TYR A 282 -13.17 11.34 6.67
C TYR A 282 -14.24 11.82 7.66
N ALA A 283 -14.76 10.96 8.55
CA ALA A 283 -15.80 11.32 9.50
C ALA A 283 -15.49 12.60 10.30
N VAL A 284 -14.25 12.77 10.80
CA VAL A 284 -13.83 13.97 11.55
C VAL A 284 -13.94 15.25 10.71
N PHE A 285 -13.61 15.18 9.42
CA PHE A 285 -13.78 16.32 8.49
C PHE A 285 -15.26 16.71 8.37
N PHE A 286 -16.15 15.74 8.20
CA PHE A 286 -17.59 16.01 8.10
C PHE A 286 -18.19 16.52 9.42
N LEU A 287 -17.77 15.96 10.56
CA LEU A 287 -18.20 16.41 11.88
C LEU A 287 -17.79 17.86 12.19
N LYS A 288 -16.74 18.37 11.55
CA LYS A 288 -16.30 19.76 11.63
C LYS A 288 -17.01 20.70 10.65
N GLY A 289 -18.09 20.24 10.01
CA GLY A 289 -18.86 21.04 9.06
C GLY A 289 -18.35 20.94 7.61
N GLY A 290 -17.43 20.02 7.33
CA GLY A 290 -17.04 19.71 5.95
C GLY A 290 -18.23 19.19 5.14
N SER A 291 -18.35 19.64 3.89
CA SER A 291 -19.37 19.17 2.94
C SER A 291 -18.81 18.15 1.96
N LEU A 292 -19.68 17.35 1.33
CA LEU A 292 -19.28 16.39 0.29
C LEU A 292 -18.55 17.08 -0.89
N ARG A 293 -18.98 18.29 -1.25
CA ARG A 293 -18.32 19.11 -2.28
C ARG A 293 -16.88 19.47 -1.89
N GLN A 294 -16.66 19.88 -0.65
CA GLN A 294 -15.30 20.18 -0.16
C GLN A 294 -14.45 18.91 -0.10
N TRP A 295 -15.01 17.78 0.32
CA TRP A 295 -14.32 16.49 0.28
C TRP A 295 -13.88 16.11 -1.14
N LEU A 296 -14.75 16.27 -2.15
CA LEU A 296 -14.37 16.09 -3.55
C LEU A 296 -13.27 17.07 -3.98
N GLY A 297 -13.29 18.30 -3.45
CA GLY A 297 -12.20 19.27 -3.61
C GLY A 297 -10.85 18.75 -3.09
N VAL A 298 -10.85 18.07 -1.94
CA VAL A 298 -9.65 17.41 -1.39
C VAL A 298 -9.19 16.28 -2.30
N GLN A 299 -10.10 15.44 -2.80
CA GLN A 299 -9.71 14.37 -3.74
C GLN A 299 -9.11 14.93 -5.03
N LYS A 300 -9.69 16.02 -5.57
CA LYS A 300 -9.15 16.74 -6.72
C LYS A 300 -7.75 17.31 -6.41
N TYR A 301 -7.56 17.90 -5.22
CA TYR A 301 -6.27 18.42 -4.80
C TYR A 301 -5.20 17.33 -4.80
N ILE A 302 -5.47 16.14 -4.24
CA ILE A 302 -4.51 15.01 -4.22
C ILE A 302 -4.07 14.66 -5.65
N VAL A 303 -5.00 14.57 -6.60
CA VAL A 303 -4.69 14.29 -8.01
C VAL A 303 -3.81 15.40 -8.61
N MET A 304 -4.14 16.66 -8.34
CA MET A 304 -3.38 17.80 -8.85
C MET A 304 -1.98 17.88 -8.24
N PHE A 305 -1.83 17.56 -6.96
CA PHE A 305 -0.54 17.53 -6.26
C PHE A 305 0.46 16.61 -6.98
N TYR A 306 0.06 15.35 -7.24
CA TYR A 306 0.93 14.41 -7.95
C TYR A 306 1.16 14.79 -9.42
N LYS A 307 0.18 15.44 -10.07
CA LYS A 307 0.36 15.95 -11.44
C LYS A 307 1.36 17.11 -11.49
N GLN A 308 1.36 17.97 -10.47
CA GLN A 308 2.24 19.15 -10.38
C GLN A 308 3.68 18.82 -10.01
N ALA A 309 3.95 17.61 -9.49
CA ALA A 309 5.31 17.14 -9.24
C ALA A 309 6.19 17.15 -10.50
N GLY A 310 5.59 17.24 -11.70
CA GLY A 310 6.34 17.47 -12.95
C GLY A 310 7.23 16.31 -13.37
N ILE A 311 7.10 15.16 -12.72
CA ILE A 311 7.94 13.99 -12.96
C ILE A 311 7.62 13.42 -14.33
N ASN A 312 8.63 13.37 -15.22
CA ASN A 312 8.49 12.72 -16.51
C ASN A 312 8.44 11.20 -16.33
N VAL A 313 7.23 10.65 -16.18
CA VAL A 313 6.96 9.23 -15.93
C VAL A 313 7.67 8.28 -16.91
N PHE A 314 7.85 8.70 -18.17
CA PHE A 314 8.51 7.88 -19.18
C PHE A 314 10.02 7.73 -18.96
N GLU A 315 10.67 8.68 -18.29
CA GLU A 315 12.09 8.58 -17.94
C GLU A 315 12.35 7.44 -16.93
N PHE A 316 11.34 7.12 -16.13
CA PHE A 316 11.37 6.07 -15.11
C PHE A 316 10.72 4.76 -15.58
N ALA A 317 10.38 4.66 -16.87
CA ALA A 317 9.74 3.49 -17.43
C ALA A 317 10.55 2.21 -17.15
N GLY A 318 9.94 1.23 -16.47
CA GLY A 318 10.60 -0.04 -16.14
C GLY A 318 11.70 0.05 -15.07
N ASN A 319 11.86 1.19 -14.39
CA ASN A 319 12.89 1.38 -13.35
C ASN A 319 12.75 0.38 -12.18
N TYR A 320 11.54 -0.13 -11.91
CA TYR A 320 11.32 -1.18 -10.91
C TYR A 320 12.01 -2.50 -11.27
N LEU A 321 12.14 -2.85 -12.56
CA LEU A 321 12.85 -4.05 -12.99
C LEU A 321 14.34 -3.93 -12.71
N ARG A 322 14.91 -2.74 -12.94
CA ARG A 322 16.30 -2.44 -12.57
C ARG A 322 16.50 -2.66 -11.07
N LEU A 323 15.57 -2.19 -10.23
CA LEU A 323 15.64 -2.42 -8.79
C LEU A 323 15.57 -3.92 -8.45
N ILE A 324 14.62 -4.66 -9.04
CA ILE A 324 14.46 -6.10 -8.78
C ILE A 324 15.76 -6.85 -9.11
N PHE A 325 16.36 -6.59 -10.27
CA PHE A 325 17.49 -7.37 -10.77
C PHE A 325 18.87 -6.91 -10.28
N THR A 326 19.02 -5.63 -9.95
CA THR A 326 20.35 -5.04 -9.64
C THR A 326 20.43 -4.35 -8.29
N GLY A 327 19.32 -4.23 -7.55
CA GLY A 327 19.28 -3.46 -6.31
C GLY A 327 19.46 -1.96 -6.49
N SER A 328 19.41 -1.46 -7.73
CA SER A 328 19.59 -0.03 -8.05
C SER A 328 18.39 0.53 -8.79
N TRP A 329 18.09 1.81 -8.58
CA TRP A 329 17.03 2.52 -9.30
C TRP A 329 17.36 3.99 -9.50
N LYS A 330 16.79 4.61 -10.53
CA LYS A 330 16.85 6.06 -10.70
C LYS A 330 15.88 6.73 -9.72
N PHE A 331 16.37 7.62 -8.88
CA PHE A 331 15.55 8.45 -8.01
C PHE A 331 14.94 9.61 -8.81
N TRP A 332 13.74 10.09 -8.49
CA TRP A 332 13.02 11.10 -9.29
C TRP A 332 13.40 12.56 -8.97
N THR A 333 14.52 12.80 -8.30
CA THR A 333 15.03 14.16 -8.05
C THR A 333 15.83 14.68 -9.23
N ASP A 334 16.21 15.96 -9.15
CA ASP A 334 17.13 16.60 -10.10
C ASP A 334 18.36 15.73 -10.36
N ASN A 335 18.70 15.55 -11.64
CA ASN A 335 19.76 14.68 -12.18
C ASN A 335 19.51 13.17 -12.10
N SER A 336 18.32 12.73 -11.67
CA SER A 336 17.88 11.33 -11.64
C SER A 336 18.95 10.35 -11.12
N PRO A 337 19.56 10.60 -9.94
CA PRO A 337 20.72 9.84 -9.48
C PRO A 337 20.36 8.37 -9.30
N VAL A 338 21.31 7.49 -9.61
CA VAL A 338 21.17 6.06 -9.33
C VAL A 338 21.38 5.84 -7.84
N SER A 339 20.32 5.39 -7.17
CA SER A 339 20.33 5.00 -5.77
C SER A 339 20.42 3.48 -5.65
N HIS A 340 21.09 3.00 -4.60
CA HIS A 340 21.19 1.59 -4.26
C HIS A 340 20.37 1.29 -3.01
N TYR A 341 19.65 0.17 -3.01
CA TYR A 341 18.81 -0.22 -1.87
C TYR A 341 19.62 -1.15 -0.97
N GLY A 342 19.90 -0.69 0.25
CA GLY A 342 20.74 -1.44 1.20
C GLY A 342 20.20 -2.83 1.53
N GLU A 343 18.88 -2.99 1.54
CA GLU A 343 18.21 -4.24 1.88
C GLU A 343 17.85 -5.09 0.65
N TRP A 344 18.46 -4.82 -0.52
CA TRP A 344 18.26 -5.66 -1.70
C TRP A 344 18.85 -7.06 -1.48
N SER A 345 18.17 -8.07 -2.02
CA SER A 345 18.62 -9.45 -2.00
C SER A 345 18.39 -10.10 -3.36
N ILE A 346 19.29 -11.01 -3.75
CA ILE A 346 19.13 -11.84 -4.95
C ILE A 346 17.82 -12.64 -4.96
N MET A 347 17.23 -12.87 -3.77
CA MET A 347 15.91 -13.49 -3.63
C MET A 347 14.81 -12.74 -4.38
N TRP A 348 14.94 -11.42 -4.60
CA TRP A 348 13.97 -10.64 -5.35
C TRP A 348 13.93 -11.10 -6.82
N SER A 349 15.10 -11.19 -7.46
CA SER A 349 15.24 -11.72 -8.82
C SER A 349 14.71 -13.15 -8.93
N ILE A 350 15.04 -14.00 -7.95
CA ILE A 350 14.61 -15.40 -7.92
C ILE A 350 13.08 -15.48 -7.84
N VAL A 351 12.45 -14.83 -6.85
CA VAL A 351 10.98 -14.84 -6.68
C VAL A 351 10.28 -14.30 -7.91
N PHE A 352 10.81 -13.23 -8.51
CA PHE A 352 10.25 -12.64 -9.72
C PHE A 352 10.30 -13.62 -10.90
N ILE A 353 11.48 -14.17 -11.23
CA ILE A 353 11.65 -15.13 -12.34
C ILE A 353 10.79 -16.38 -12.13
N PHE A 354 10.81 -16.97 -10.92
CA PHE A 354 10.00 -18.15 -10.61
C PHE A 354 8.51 -17.87 -10.78
N THR A 355 8.03 -16.69 -10.38
CA THR A 355 6.63 -16.29 -10.59
C THR A 355 6.31 -16.22 -12.08
N ILE A 356 7.15 -15.57 -12.89
CA ILE A 356 6.95 -15.50 -14.34
C ILE A 356 6.92 -16.90 -14.97
N MET A 357 7.81 -17.80 -14.56
CA MET A 357 7.80 -19.20 -15.01
C MET A 357 6.50 -19.92 -14.64
N VAL A 358 6.03 -19.77 -13.39
CA VAL A 358 4.75 -20.33 -12.92
C VAL A 358 3.59 -19.81 -13.77
N ILE A 359 3.53 -18.50 -14.03
CA ILE A 359 2.49 -17.89 -14.87
C ILE A 359 2.54 -18.45 -16.29
N ILE A 360 3.71 -18.53 -16.92
CA ILE A 360 3.87 -19.08 -18.27
C ILE A 360 3.41 -20.54 -18.33
N MET A 361 3.79 -21.37 -17.36
CA MET A 361 3.36 -22.77 -17.28
C MET A 361 1.84 -22.89 -17.16
N MET A 362 1.21 -22.00 -16.38
CA MET A 362 -0.25 -21.95 -16.21
C MET A 362 -0.96 -21.53 -17.49
N LEU A 363 -0.44 -20.51 -18.19
CA LEU A 363 -1.02 -20.03 -19.45
C LEU A 363 -0.87 -21.04 -20.59
N LYS A 364 0.19 -21.86 -20.58
CA LYS A 364 0.42 -22.94 -21.56
C LYS A 364 -0.39 -24.21 -21.28
N GLN A 365 -1.02 -24.33 -20.11
CA GLN A 365 -1.82 -25.51 -19.77
C GLN A 365 -3.07 -25.55 -20.68
N LYS A 366 -3.20 -26.63 -21.49
CA LYS A 366 -4.32 -26.80 -22.44
C LYS A 366 -5.69 -26.72 -21.75
N ASP A 367 -5.78 -27.30 -20.54
CA ASP A 367 -7.01 -27.29 -19.75
C ASP A 367 -6.98 -26.17 -18.70
N LYS A 368 -7.52 -25.01 -19.09
CA LYS A 368 -7.69 -23.85 -18.21
C LYS A 368 -8.66 -24.09 -17.04
N LYS A 369 -9.42 -25.19 -17.02
CA LYS A 369 -10.31 -25.54 -15.89
C LYS A 369 -9.53 -25.86 -14.61
N ASN A 370 -8.23 -26.17 -14.72
CA ASN A 370 -7.36 -26.46 -13.58
C ASN A 370 -6.81 -25.21 -12.89
N VAL A 371 -7.10 -24.01 -13.38
CA VAL A 371 -6.70 -22.75 -12.73
C VAL A 371 -7.87 -22.28 -11.85
N SER A 372 -7.63 -22.25 -10.55
CA SER A 372 -8.59 -21.78 -9.54
C SER A 372 -8.90 -20.28 -9.68
N PHE A 373 -9.99 -19.84 -9.07
CA PHE A 373 -10.37 -18.42 -9.05
C PHE A 373 -9.29 -17.56 -8.38
N LEU A 374 -8.73 -18.03 -7.26
CA LEU A 374 -7.65 -17.36 -6.54
C LEU A 374 -6.40 -17.18 -7.42
N GLU A 375 -6.03 -18.21 -8.17
CA GLU A 375 -4.89 -18.12 -9.09
C GLU A 375 -5.11 -17.06 -10.18
N TRP A 376 -6.28 -17.03 -10.81
CA TRP A 376 -6.62 -15.96 -11.77
C TRP A 376 -6.59 -14.58 -11.13
N MET A 377 -7.07 -14.47 -9.89
CA MET A 377 -7.05 -13.24 -9.10
C MET A 377 -5.61 -12.76 -8.84
N LEU A 378 -4.70 -13.63 -8.43
CA LEU A 378 -3.29 -13.28 -8.21
C LEU A 378 -2.56 -12.96 -9.52
N ILE A 379 -2.74 -13.76 -10.57
CA ILE A 379 -2.07 -13.55 -11.87
C ILE A 379 -2.47 -12.22 -12.49
N SER A 380 -3.77 -11.91 -12.51
CA SER A 380 -4.27 -10.65 -13.05
C SER A 380 -3.79 -9.45 -12.21
N PHE A 381 -3.77 -9.58 -10.87
CA PHE A 381 -3.26 -8.54 -9.99
C PHE A 381 -1.78 -8.28 -10.27
N ILE A 382 -0.96 -9.33 -10.30
CA ILE A 382 0.47 -9.25 -10.59
C ILE A 382 0.69 -8.60 -11.96
N GLY A 383 -0.03 -9.00 -13.00
CA GLY A 383 0.10 -8.41 -14.33
C GLY A 383 -0.19 -6.90 -14.34
N ILE A 384 -1.31 -6.49 -13.74
CA ILE A 384 -1.72 -5.08 -13.71
C ILE A 384 -0.83 -4.24 -12.79
N TYR A 385 -0.41 -4.79 -11.66
CA TYR A 385 0.50 -4.11 -10.75
C TYR A 385 1.89 -3.93 -11.37
N ASN A 386 2.39 -4.88 -12.15
CA ASN A 386 3.61 -4.69 -12.94
C ASN A 386 3.47 -3.57 -13.98
N LEU A 387 2.33 -3.49 -14.69
CA LEU A 387 2.07 -2.38 -15.62
C LEU A 387 2.02 -1.02 -14.92
N TYR A 388 1.44 -0.98 -13.72
CA TYR A 388 1.42 0.20 -12.87
C TYR A 388 2.82 0.61 -12.40
N LEU A 389 3.59 -0.34 -11.86
CA LEU A 389 4.99 -0.11 -11.47
C LEU A 389 5.88 0.30 -12.64
N PHE A 390 5.52 -0.10 -13.87
CA PHE A 390 6.26 0.29 -15.06
C PHE A 390 6.20 1.80 -15.32
N ILE A 391 5.12 2.49 -14.94
CA ILE A 391 4.92 3.90 -15.28
C ILE A 391 5.09 4.85 -14.10
N ILE A 392 5.06 4.39 -12.85
CA ILE A 392 5.17 5.28 -11.69
C ILE A 392 6.62 5.51 -11.26
N PRO A 393 6.92 6.67 -10.67
CA PRO A 393 8.13 6.86 -9.88
C PRO A 393 8.16 5.83 -8.75
N MET A 394 9.25 5.06 -8.70
CA MET A 394 9.31 3.87 -7.88
C MET A 394 10.11 4.12 -6.60
N PHE A 395 9.55 3.66 -5.48
CA PHE A 395 10.25 3.46 -4.22
C PHE A 395 10.31 1.95 -3.91
N PRO A 396 11.41 1.44 -3.31
CA PRO A 396 11.56 0.01 -3.02
C PRO A 396 10.36 -0.61 -2.29
N ARG A 397 9.79 0.10 -1.31
CA ARG A 397 8.63 -0.36 -0.53
C ARG A 397 7.38 -0.66 -1.37
N TYR A 398 7.23 -0.10 -2.58
CA TYR A 398 6.10 -0.41 -3.46
C TYR A 398 6.13 -1.85 -3.96
N LEU A 399 7.34 -2.43 -4.03
CA LEU A 399 7.51 -3.83 -4.40
C LEU A 399 6.92 -4.79 -3.36
N LEU A 400 6.61 -4.34 -2.13
CA LEU A 400 5.95 -5.17 -1.12
C LEU A 400 4.59 -5.68 -1.63
N LEU A 401 3.80 -4.80 -2.26
CA LEU A 401 2.49 -5.16 -2.81
C LEU A 401 2.61 -6.04 -4.06
N LEU A 402 3.80 -6.15 -4.68
CA LEU A 402 4.08 -7.08 -5.77
C LEU A 402 4.56 -8.45 -5.26
N PHE A 403 5.60 -8.47 -4.41
CA PHE A 403 6.31 -9.68 -4.01
C PHE A 403 5.47 -10.59 -3.12
N ILE A 404 4.63 -10.04 -2.25
CA ILE A 404 3.85 -10.87 -1.33
C ILE A 404 2.79 -11.69 -2.10
N PRO A 405 2.01 -11.11 -3.03
CA PRO A 405 1.17 -11.90 -3.94
C PRO A 405 1.92 -12.92 -4.79
N MET A 406 3.15 -12.61 -5.24
CA MET A 406 4.01 -13.54 -5.96
C MET A 406 4.39 -14.77 -5.11
N ILE A 407 4.83 -14.54 -3.86
CA ILE A 407 5.16 -15.59 -2.89
C ILE A 407 3.94 -16.49 -2.63
N VAL A 408 2.76 -15.90 -2.47
CA VAL A 408 1.49 -16.64 -2.31
C VAL A 408 1.23 -17.53 -3.53
N LEU A 409 1.36 -17.00 -4.74
CA LEU A 409 1.13 -17.75 -5.99
C LEU A 409 2.12 -18.91 -6.15
N ILE A 410 3.42 -18.67 -5.94
CA ILE A 410 4.46 -19.71 -5.97
C ILE A 410 4.11 -20.82 -4.97
N SER A 411 3.74 -20.45 -3.75
CA SER A 411 3.45 -21.41 -2.68
C SER A 411 2.24 -22.28 -3.02
N ILE A 412 1.18 -21.71 -3.60
CA ILE A 412 0.01 -22.48 -4.06
C ILE A 412 0.44 -23.54 -5.10
N ARG A 413 1.30 -23.15 -6.06
CA ARG A 413 1.72 -24.04 -7.14
C ARG A 413 2.79 -25.06 -6.76
N PHE A 414 3.59 -24.77 -5.74
CA PHE A 414 4.58 -25.70 -5.20
C PHE A 414 3.97 -27.09 -4.86
N ASN A 415 2.76 -27.11 -4.29
CA ASN A 415 2.07 -28.36 -3.94
C ASN A 415 1.65 -29.18 -5.18
N THR A 416 1.17 -28.51 -6.23
CA THR A 416 0.66 -29.20 -7.42
C THR A 416 1.75 -29.93 -8.20
N SER A 417 2.95 -29.35 -8.30
CA SER A 417 4.10 -29.95 -8.99
C SER A 417 4.52 -31.28 -8.35
N ILE A 418 4.50 -31.35 -7.01
CA ILE A 418 4.80 -32.57 -6.25
C ILE A 418 3.78 -33.66 -6.55
N ILE A 419 2.50 -33.31 -6.63
CA ILE A 419 1.41 -34.28 -6.90
C ILE A 419 1.50 -34.85 -8.32
N PHE A 420 1.81 -34.03 -9.33
CA PHE A 420 1.96 -34.50 -10.70
C PHE A 420 3.14 -35.47 -10.85
N TYR A 421 4.27 -35.20 -10.19
CA TYR A 421 5.43 -36.09 -10.20
C TYR A 421 5.14 -37.44 -9.52
N GLU A 422 4.36 -37.46 -8.44
CA GLU A 422 3.92 -38.71 -7.79
C GLU A 422 2.98 -39.54 -8.69
N LYS A 423 2.12 -38.89 -9.47
CA LYS A 423 1.21 -39.58 -10.39
C LYS A 423 1.91 -40.15 -11.63
N SER A 424 2.95 -39.50 -12.15
CA SER A 424 3.69 -40.00 -13.32
C SER A 424 4.60 -41.20 -13.03
N LYS A 425 4.84 -41.52 -11.75
CA LYS A 425 5.61 -42.70 -11.31
C LYS A 425 4.75 -43.94 -11.04
N LYS A 426 3.43 -43.81 -11.09
CA LYS A 426 2.48 -44.92 -11.02
C LYS A 426 1.94 -45.18 -12.41
#